data_AF-A0A255Z7K7-F1
#
_entry.id   AF-A0A255Z7K7-F1
#
_cell.length_a   1.000
_cell.length_b   1.000
_cell.length_c   1.000
_cell.angle_alpha   90.00
_cell.angle_beta   90.00
_cell.angle_gamma   90.00
#
_symmetry.space_group_name_H-M   'P 1'
#
loop_
_entity.id
_entity.type
_entity.pdbx_description
1 polymer ?
#
loop_
_entity_poly.entity_id
_entity_poly.type
_entity_poly.pdbx_seq_one_letter_code
_entity_poly.pdbx_strand_id
1 'polypeptide(L)'
;MPILKKIAIGIISLALLVLLLNFGISYWLEKKLPSVLQSDKKFPYNISYDDLDISLISGSLTAHNVYLAQKDTTNSSPKQGAFGKIRSVNIQNLDLWALW
;
A
#
# COMPACT_ATOMS: atom_id res chain seq x y z
N MET A 1 13.08 -37.99 20.10
CA MET A 1 13.46 -36.60 20.49
C MET A 1 12.27 -35.65 20.32
N PRO A 2 11.43 -35.45 21.35
CA PRO A 2 10.19 -34.67 21.25
C PRO A 2 10.42 -33.15 21.12
N ILE A 3 11.58 -32.64 21.56
CA ILE A 3 11.96 -31.22 21.49
C ILE A 3 12.07 -30.72 20.04
N LEU A 4 12.70 -31.49 19.14
CA LEU A 4 12.86 -31.11 17.73
C LEU A 4 11.51 -30.92 17.02
N LYS A 5 10.53 -31.78 17.32
CA LYS A 5 9.18 -31.68 16.74
C LYS A 5 8.48 -30.39 17.17
N LYS A 6 8.62 -29.99 18.44
CA LYS A 6 8.03 -28.74 18.97
C LYS A 6 8.66 -27.50 18.33
N ILE A 7 9.99 -27.50 18.18
CA ILE A 7 10.71 -26.40 17.53
C ILE A 7 10.33 -26.28 16.05
N ALA A 8 10.21 -27.41 15.34
CA ALA A 8 9.79 -27.43 13.94
C ALA A 8 8.39 -26.82 13.75
N ILE A 9 7.43 -27.17 14.61
CA ILE A 9 6.08 -26.59 14.58
C ILE A 9 6.12 -25.08 14.85
N GLY A 10 6.94 -24.64 15.81
CA GLY A 10 7.12 -23.22 16.10
C GLY A 10 7.67 -22.43 14.91
N ILE A 11 8.68 -22.96 14.23
CA ILE A 11 9.28 -22.33 13.03
C ILE A 11 8.27 -22.27 11.89
N ILE A 12 7.53 -23.36 11.64
CA ILE A 12 6.49 -23.40 10.60
C ILE A 12 5.39 -22.38 10.88
N SER A 13 4.92 -22.28 12.12
CA SER A 13 3.92 -21.31 12.53
C SER A 13 4.42 -19.87 12.34
N LEU A 14 5.68 -19.60 12.68
CA LEU A 14 6.26 -18.28 12.52
C LEU A 14 6.42 -17.91 11.05
N ALA A 15 6.85 -18.85 10.21
CA ALA A 15 6.95 -18.66 8.77
C ALA A 15 5.59 -18.35 8.13
N LEU A 16 4.53 -19.08 8.54
CA LEU A 16 3.15 -18.81 8.14
C LEU A 16 2.70 -17.40 8.55
N LEU A 17 3.03 -16.98 9.78
CA LEU A 17 2.68 -15.66 10.27
C LEU A 17 3.37 -14.55 9.46
N VAL A 18 4.66 -14.69 9.15
CA VAL A 18 5.40 -13.73 8.32
C VAL A 18 4.81 -13.63 6.91
N LEU A 19 4.43 -14.76 6.31
CA LEU A 19 3.75 -14.77 5.00
C LEU A 19 2.41 -14.03 5.07
N LEU A 20 1.59 -14.33 6.08
CA LEU A 20 0.30 -13.65 6.30
C LEU A 20 0.47 -12.15 6.54
N LEU A 21 1.49 -11.73 7.28
CA LEU A 21 1.79 -10.31 7.48
C LEU A 21 2.17 -9.63 6.16
N ASN A 22 2.98 -10.28 5.32
CA ASN A 22 3.39 -9.71 4.03
C ASN A 22 2.16 -9.43 3.14
N PHE A 23 1.30 -10.42 2.92
CA PHE A 23 0.07 -10.24 2.12
C PHE A 23 -0.96 -9.34 2.82
N GLY A 24 -1.14 -9.51 4.13
CA GLY A 24 -2.13 -8.79 4.91
C GLY A 24 -1.86 -7.30 4.95
N ILE A 25 -0.60 -6.89 5.12
CA ILE A 25 -0.22 -5.47 5.14
C ILE A 25 -0.35 -4.88 3.74
N SER A 26 0.09 -5.57 2.69
CA SER A 26 -0.08 -5.09 1.31
C SER A 26 -1.56 -4.83 0.99
N TYR A 27 -2.44 -5.78 1.29
CA TYR A 27 -3.88 -5.64 1.07
C TYR A 27 -4.52 -4.53 1.93
N TRP A 28 -4.13 -4.44 3.21
CA TRP A 28 -4.65 -3.42 4.11
C TRP A 28 -4.24 -2.01 3.64
N LEU A 29 -2.99 -1.86 3.19
CA LEU A 29 -2.44 -0.59 2.76
C LEU A 29 -3.07 -0.14 1.43
N GLU A 30 -3.27 -1.05 0.48
CA GLU A 30 -3.99 -0.79 -0.78
C GLU A 30 -5.39 -0.21 -0.53
N LYS A 31 -6.10 -0.73 0.49
CA LYS A 31 -7.43 -0.25 0.86
C LYS A 31 -7.41 1.05 1.69
N LYS A 32 -6.38 1.25 2.52
CA LYS A 32 -6.29 2.39 3.44
C LYS A 32 -5.70 3.64 2.79
N LEU A 33 -4.72 3.50 1.89
CA LEU A 33 -4.07 4.62 1.20
C LEU A 33 -5.06 5.59 0.54
N PRO A 34 -6.05 5.13 -0.26
CA PRO A 34 -6.98 6.03 -0.94
C PRO A 34 -7.79 6.84 0.07
N SER A 35 -8.19 6.20 1.18
CA SER A 35 -8.93 6.86 2.25
C SER A 35 -8.07 7.91 2.98
N VAL A 36 -6.79 7.64 3.22
CA VAL A 36 -5.85 8.61 3.85
C VAL A 36 -5.62 9.80 2.93
N LEU A 37 -5.32 9.55 1.64
CA LEU A 37 -5.07 10.60 0.65
C LEU A 37 -6.31 11.47 0.40
N GLN A 38 -7.51 10.90 0.46
CA GLN A 38 -8.77 11.64 0.31
C GLN A 38 -9.15 12.46 1.54
N SER A 39 -8.82 11.95 2.73
CA SER A 39 -9.20 12.56 4.02
C SER A 39 -8.34 13.78 4.37
N ASP A 40 -7.15 13.90 3.79
CA ASP A 40 -6.31 15.07 4.03
C ASP A 40 -6.93 16.31 3.36
N LYS A 41 -7.35 17.27 4.19
CA LYS A 41 -7.93 18.53 3.73
C LYS A 41 -6.88 19.47 3.12
N LYS A 42 -5.60 19.27 3.43
CA LYS A 42 -4.50 20.08 2.89
C LYS A 42 -4.10 19.66 1.48
N PHE A 43 -4.57 18.51 1.01
CA PHE A 43 -4.22 17.98 -0.30
C PHE A 43 -5.33 18.32 -1.34
N PRO A 44 -5.06 19.23 -2.30
CA PRO A 44 -6.09 19.75 -3.21
C PRO A 44 -6.43 18.82 -4.39
N TYR A 45 -5.75 17.67 -4.50
CA TYR A 45 -5.94 16.71 -5.58
C TYR A 45 -6.51 15.40 -5.06
N ASN A 46 -7.37 14.76 -5.84
CA ASN A 46 -7.77 13.39 -5.63
C ASN A 46 -6.80 12.48 -6.39
N ILE A 47 -6.18 11.54 -5.66
CA ILE A 47 -5.24 10.57 -6.23
C ILE A 47 -5.96 9.22 -6.37
N SER A 48 -5.84 8.60 -7.53
CA SER A 48 -6.26 7.20 -7.75
C SER A 48 -5.13 6.46 -8.45
N TYR A 49 -5.05 5.15 -8.30
CA TYR A 49 -4.04 4.29 -8.92
C TYR A 49 -4.68 2.97 -9.33
N ASP A 50 -4.14 2.31 -10.35
CA ASP A 50 -4.68 1.03 -10.81
C ASP A 50 -4.10 -0.14 -9.99
N ASP A 51 -2.78 -0.13 -9.75
CA ASP A 51 -2.09 -1.18 -9.00
C ASP A 51 -1.10 -0.58 -7.99
N LEU A 52 -0.91 -1.27 -6.86
CA LEU A 52 -0.01 -0.87 -5.79
C LEU A 52 0.85 -2.05 -5.33
N ASP A 53 2.12 -2.06 -5.73
CA ASP A 53 3.09 -3.06 -5.32
C ASP A 53 3.83 -2.60 -4.06
N ILE A 54 3.70 -3.36 -2.98
CA ILE A 54 4.34 -3.06 -1.70
C ILE A 54 5.25 -4.22 -1.33
N SER A 55 6.51 -3.90 -1.07
CA SER A 55 7.48 -4.82 -0.51
C SER A 55 7.86 -4.34 0.87
N LEU A 56 7.39 -5.04 1.90
CA LEU A 56 7.76 -4.79 3.29
C LEU A 56 9.23 -5.11 3.56
N ILE A 57 9.79 -6.10 2.87
CA ILE A 57 11.16 -6.56 3.11
C ILE A 57 12.16 -5.51 2.65
N SER A 58 11.95 -4.94 1.46
CA SER A 58 12.79 -3.86 0.93
C SER A 58 12.33 -2.46 1.36
N GLY A 59 11.17 -2.33 2.01
CA GLY A 59 10.57 -1.04 2.32
C GLY A 59 10.32 -0.21 1.07
N SER A 60 9.77 -0.82 0.01
CA SER A 60 9.49 -0.13 -1.25
C SER A 60 8.02 -0.21 -1.61
N LEU A 61 7.48 0.90 -2.11
CA LEU A 61 6.11 1.01 -2.59
C LEU A 61 6.12 1.56 -4.01
N THR A 62 5.52 0.84 -4.94
CA THR A 62 5.38 1.26 -6.33
C THR A 62 3.91 1.34 -6.68
N ALA A 63 3.43 2.55 -6.95
CA ALA A 63 2.08 2.76 -7.48
C ALA A 63 2.16 2.84 -9.01
N HIS A 64 1.32 2.08 -9.69
CA HIS A 64 1.23 2.05 -11.14
C HIS A 64 -0.02 2.77 -11.63
N ASN A 65 0.13 3.49 -12.74
CA ASN A 65 -0.94 4.28 -13.36
C ASN A 65 -1.66 5.19 -12.36
N VAL A 66 -0.92 6.15 -11.80
CA VAL A 66 -1.49 7.12 -10.86
C VAL A 66 -2.20 8.22 -11.63
N TYR A 67 -3.46 8.47 -11.31
CA TYR A 67 -4.31 9.52 -11.87
C TYR A 67 -4.51 10.62 -10.84
N LEU A 68 -4.35 11.86 -11.30
CA LEU A 68 -4.53 13.07 -10.51
C LEU A 68 -5.74 13.85 -11.04
N ALA A 69 -6.70 14.10 -10.17
CA ALA A 69 -7.86 14.95 -10.45
C ALA A 69 -7.95 16.09 -9.42
N GLN A 70 -8.50 17.25 -9.77
CA GLN A 70 -8.75 18.31 -8.78
C GLN A 70 -9.92 17.94 -7.89
N LYS A 71 -9.85 18.26 -6.59
CA LYS A 71 -10.91 17.95 -5.63
C LYS A 71 -12.20 18.76 -5.87
N ASP A 72 -12.07 19.95 -6.46
CA ASP A 72 -13.14 20.93 -6.63
C ASP A 72 -13.86 20.89 -7.99
N THR A 73 -13.44 20.03 -8.93
CA THR A 73 -14.17 19.90 -10.19
C THR A 73 -15.35 18.95 -10.03
N THR A 74 -16.52 19.55 -9.85
CA THR A 74 -17.86 18.99 -10.10
C THR A 74 -17.89 18.21 -11.41
N ASN A 75 -17.46 16.95 -11.42
CA ASN A 75 -17.87 15.92 -12.37
C ASN A 75 -17.39 14.57 -11.88
N SER A 76 -18.38 13.76 -11.55
CA SER A 76 -18.33 12.54 -10.77
C SER A 76 -17.72 11.38 -11.56
N SER A 77 -16.42 11.40 -11.87
CA SER A 77 -15.67 10.22 -12.33
C SER A 77 -14.15 10.47 -12.39
N PRO A 78 -13.32 9.82 -11.53
CA PRO A 78 -11.87 10.02 -11.52
C PRO A 78 -11.18 9.61 -12.83
N LYS A 79 -11.83 8.80 -13.69
CA LYS A 79 -11.30 8.37 -14.99
C LYS A 79 -11.57 9.33 -16.15
N GLN A 80 -12.53 10.25 -16.01
CA GLN A 80 -12.92 11.20 -17.07
C GLN A 80 -12.52 12.65 -16.76
N GLY A 81 -12.15 12.95 -15.51
CA GLY A 81 -11.65 14.25 -15.05
C GLY A 81 -10.18 14.26 -14.59
N ALA A 82 -9.39 13.25 -14.95
CA ALA A 82 -7.97 13.20 -14.62
C ALA A 82 -7.19 14.22 -15.45
N PHE A 83 -6.61 15.22 -14.80
CA PHE A 83 -5.79 16.25 -15.44
C PHE A 83 -4.35 15.78 -15.67
N GLY A 84 -3.90 14.75 -14.93
CA GLY A 84 -2.57 14.19 -15.07
C GLY A 84 -2.57 12.68 -14.87
N LYS A 85 -1.83 11.97 -15.73
CA LYS A 85 -1.54 10.54 -15.60
C LYS A 85 -0.04 10.36 -15.37
N ILE A 86 0.33 9.72 -14.28
CA ILE A 86 1.70 9.31 -13.97
C ILE A 86 1.79 7.81 -14.17
N ARG A 87 2.75 7.35 -14.98
CA ARG A 87 2.88 5.93 -15.32
C ARG A 87 3.24 5.07 -14.12
N SER A 88 4.16 5.52 -13.30
CA SER A 88 4.61 4.82 -12.10
C SER A 88 5.22 5.81 -11.12
N VAL A 89 4.95 5.61 -9.85
CA VAL A 89 5.58 6.31 -8.73
C VAL A 89 6.24 5.25 -7.87
N ASN A 90 7.56 5.30 -7.75
CA ASN A 90 8.32 4.38 -6.90
C ASN A 90 8.85 5.17 -5.69
N ILE A 91 8.53 4.68 -4.50
CA ILE A 91 9.00 5.18 -3.22
C ILE A 91 9.90 4.11 -2.62
N GLN A 92 11.16 4.46 -2.39
CA GLN A 92 12.15 3.60 -1.77
C GLN A 92 12.41 4.07 -0.33
N ASN A 93 12.90 3.17 0.52
CA ASN A 93 13.21 3.46 1.92
C ASN A 93 11.98 3.94 2.74
N LEU A 94 10.82 3.33 2.49
CA LEU A 94 9.64 3.49 3.34
C LEU A 94 9.91 2.85 4.70
N ASP A 95 10.19 3.69 5.69
CA ASP A 95 10.28 3.26 7.07
C ASP A 95 8.88 3.15 7.67
N LEU A 96 8.33 1.93 7.64
CA LEU A 96 7.04 1.62 8.26
C LEU A 96 7.06 1.81 9.79
N TRP A 97 8.24 1.94 10.39
CA TRP A 97 8.43 2.14 11.83
C TRP A 97 8.56 3.61 12.22
N ALA A 98 8.72 4.53 11.26
CA ALA A 98 8.80 5.97 11.54
C ALA A 98 7.46 6.60 11.96
N LEU A 99 6.36 5.83 11.94
CA LEU A 99 5.01 6.27 12.32
C LEU A 99 4.69 6.08 13.81
N TRP A 100 5.67 5.69 14.63
CA TRP A 100 5.54 5.47 16.07
C TRP A 100 6.48 6.36 16.88
#